data_AF-A0A5C2RM77-F1
#
_entry.id   AF-A0A5C2RM77-F1
#
_cell.length_a   1.000
_cell.length_b   1.000
_cell.length_c   1.000
_cell.angle_alpha   90.00
_cell.angle_beta   90.00
_cell.angle_gamma   90.00
#
_symmetry.space_group_name_H-M   'P 1'
#
loop_
_entity.id
_entity.type
_entity.pdbx_description
1 polymer ?
#
loop_
_entity_poly.entity_id
_entity_poly.type
_entity_poly.pdbx_seq_one_letter_code
_entity_poly.pdbx_strand_id
1 'polypeptide(L)'
;SEVYTHFTMPPEIIEEDGIIKYRFYCLRHPSDYVTRSRTDSSMSNLNGHVDICDPVPVGGQHSITQFASGSTYNKAKFRYLTTTWVTSCYRPFAIVDNLPLQDMFKMLYAKVDIPSPSTVSRDVKEAFELLKGAVAAYLQPSAQRQRSVIHIVFDGWTAPHVILFLGVVVAFEQAGEL
;
A
#
# COMPACT_ATOMS: atom_id res chain seq x y z
N SER A 1 24.44 -26.23 4.65
CA SER A 1 22.97 -26.33 4.66
C SER A 1 22.49 -25.89 6.02
N GLU A 2 21.52 -24.97 6.09
CA GLU A 2 21.03 -24.38 7.34
C GLU A 2 20.30 -25.39 8.24
N VAL A 3 19.79 -26.48 7.66
CA VAL A 3 19.03 -27.55 8.34
C VAL A 3 19.78 -28.16 9.53
N TYR A 4 21.11 -28.27 9.46
CA TYR A 4 21.92 -28.84 10.55
C TYR A 4 21.98 -27.95 11.79
N THR A 5 21.64 -26.65 11.69
CA THR A 5 21.58 -25.76 12.85
C THR A 5 20.46 -26.10 13.83
N HIS A 6 19.47 -26.89 13.38
CA HIS A 6 18.36 -27.36 14.21
C HIS A 6 18.73 -28.58 15.08
N PHE A 7 19.88 -29.20 14.82
CA PHE A 7 20.31 -30.44 15.48
C PHE A 7 21.60 -30.23 16.28
N THR A 8 21.78 -31.06 17.30
CA THR A 8 23.03 -31.11 18.07
C THR A 8 24.16 -31.64 17.19
N MET A 9 25.27 -30.90 17.14
CA MET A 9 26.46 -31.26 16.37
C MET A 9 27.67 -31.45 17.30
N PRO A 10 28.54 -32.45 17.06
CA PRO A 10 28.45 -33.45 15.99
C PRO A 10 27.37 -34.52 16.27
N PRO A 11 26.80 -35.15 15.22
CA PRO A 11 25.82 -36.23 15.41
C PRO A 11 26.47 -37.47 16.02
N GLU A 12 25.67 -38.27 16.70
CA GLU A 12 26.10 -39.56 17.21
C GLU A 12 26.27 -40.56 16.05
N ILE A 13 27.40 -41.27 16.00
CA ILE A 13 27.67 -42.29 14.97
C ILE A 13 27.27 -43.64 15.53
N ILE A 14 26.37 -44.33 14.83
CA ILE A 14 25.89 -45.66 15.20
C ILE A 14 26.10 -46.65 14.06
N GLU A 15 26.30 -47.92 14.40
CA GLU A 15 26.32 -49.02 13.43
C GLU A 15 25.10 -49.90 13.69
N GLU A 16 24.21 -49.99 12.70
CA GLU A 16 23.02 -50.85 12.73
C GLU A 16 23.03 -51.73 11.48
N ASP A 17 22.97 -53.04 11.67
CA ASP A 17 22.96 -54.05 10.59
C ASP A 17 24.14 -53.94 9.60
N GLY A 18 25.33 -53.57 10.11
CA GLY A 18 26.55 -53.39 9.30
C GLY A 18 26.56 -52.09 8.48
N ILE A 19 25.59 -51.19 8.67
CA ILE A 19 25.51 -49.89 8.01
C ILE A 19 25.80 -48.80 9.04
N ILE A 20 26.80 -47.97 8.73
CA ILE A 20 27.12 -46.78 9.53
C ILE A 20 26.04 -45.71 9.29
N LYS A 21 25.38 -45.27 10.36
CA LYS A 21 24.37 -44.20 10.36
C LYS A 21 24.78 -43.07 11.31
N TYR A 22 24.26 -41.89 11.04
CA TYR A 22 24.35 -40.70 11.88
C TYR A 22 22.99 -40.44 12.53
N ARG A 23 22.97 -40.23 13.84
CA ARG A 23 21.79 -39.87 14.61
C ARG A 23 21.87 -38.39 15.02
N PHE A 24 20.92 -37.61 14.53
CA PHE A 24 20.80 -36.17 14.75
C PHE A 24 19.71 -35.91 15.79
N TYR A 25 20.10 -35.41 16.96
CA TYR A 25 19.16 -35.03 18.04
C TYR A 25 18.67 -33.60 17.86
N CYS A 26 17.36 -33.38 18.00
CA CYS A 26 16.76 -32.05 17.92
C CYS A 26 17.22 -31.18 19.10
N LEU A 27 17.59 -29.92 18.84
CA LEU A 27 17.96 -28.98 19.92
C LEU A 27 16.77 -28.55 20.77
N ARG A 28 15.56 -28.50 20.19
CA ARG A 28 14.33 -28.07 20.89
C ARG A 28 13.66 -29.21 21.66
N HIS A 29 13.74 -30.42 21.13
CA HIS A 29 13.21 -31.64 21.75
C HIS A 29 14.33 -32.69 21.85
N PRO A 30 15.19 -32.65 22.89
CA PRO A 30 16.35 -33.52 22.99
C PRO A 30 16.04 -35.03 23.04
N SER A 31 14.77 -35.40 23.29
CA SER A 31 14.28 -36.78 23.21
C SER A 31 14.11 -37.27 21.76
N ASP A 32 13.98 -36.36 20.81
CA ASP A 32 13.61 -36.67 19.43
C ASP A 32 14.85 -36.64 18.54
N TYR A 33 14.96 -37.64 17.66
CA TYR A 33 16.10 -37.77 16.77
C TYR A 33 15.71 -38.27 15.39
N VAL A 34 16.56 -37.95 14.42
CA VAL A 34 16.47 -38.45 13.04
C VAL A 34 17.74 -39.23 12.71
N THR A 35 17.59 -40.44 12.18
CA THR A 35 18.72 -41.28 11.74
C THR A 35 18.90 -41.21 10.23
N ARG A 36 20.16 -41.20 9.77
CA ARG A 36 20.52 -41.15 8.35
C ARG A 36 21.72 -42.04 8.05
N SER A 37 21.68 -42.81 6.95
CA SER A 37 22.84 -43.58 6.50
C SER A 37 24.00 -42.67 6.07
N ARG A 38 25.25 -43.09 6.31
CA ARG A 38 26.45 -42.36 5.89
C ARG A 38 26.51 -42.10 4.38
N THR A 39 25.90 -42.98 3.57
CA THR A 39 25.91 -42.89 2.10
C THR A 39 24.76 -42.07 1.53
N ASP A 40 23.76 -41.72 2.34
CA ASP A 40 22.62 -40.93 1.91
C ASP A 40 23.03 -39.46 1.83
N SER A 41 22.87 -38.81 0.67
CA SER A 41 23.15 -37.38 0.46
C SER A 41 21.90 -36.49 0.57
N SER A 42 20.70 -37.06 0.69
CA SER A 42 19.43 -36.34 0.84
C SER A 42 19.31 -35.64 2.20
N MET A 43 18.53 -34.56 2.23
CA MET A 43 18.18 -33.83 3.45
C MET A 43 16.68 -33.90 3.76
N SER A 44 15.91 -34.73 3.04
CA SER A 44 14.45 -34.78 3.12
C SER A 44 13.93 -35.18 4.51
N ASN A 45 14.58 -36.14 5.19
CA ASN A 45 14.19 -36.56 6.54
C ASN A 45 14.52 -35.49 7.59
N LEU A 46 15.67 -34.79 7.47
CA LEU A 46 16.03 -33.68 8.35
C LEU A 46 15.06 -32.51 8.15
N ASN A 47 14.77 -32.12 6.91
CA ASN A 47 13.80 -31.08 6.59
C ASN A 47 12.40 -31.42 7.10
N GLY A 48 11.94 -32.66 6.88
CA GLY A 48 10.64 -33.10 7.37
C GLY A 48 10.51 -33.01 8.89
N HIS A 49 11.59 -33.28 9.63
CA HIS A 49 11.60 -33.04 11.07
C HIS A 49 11.54 -31.55 11.42
N VAL A 50 12.33 -30.70 10.75
CA VAL A 50 12.31 -29.24 10.99
C VAL A 50 10.92 -28.65 10.72
N ASP A 51 10.26 -29.03 9.62
CA ASP A 51 8.92 -28.55 9.25
C ASP A 51 7.86 -28.88 10.32
N ILE A 52 8.02 -30.00 11.03
CA ILE A 52 7.12 -30.42 12.11
C ILE A 52 7.52 -29.74 13.43
N CYS A 53 8.81 -29.67 13.72
CA CYS A 53 9.33 -29.17 15.00
C CYS A 53 9.25 -27.63 15.12
N ASP A 54 9.40 -26.93 13.99
CA ASP A 54 9.34 -25.47 13.92
C ASP A 54 8.58 -25.10 12.64
N PRO A 55 7.25 -25.27 12.62
CA PRO A 55 6.45 -25.01 11.44
C PRO A 55 6.63 -23.54 11.07
N VAL A 56 7.41 -23.30 10.01
CA VAL A 56 7.46 -21.99 9.38
C VAL A 56 6.02 -21.66 9.00
N PRO A 57 5.47 -20.52 9.40
CA PRO A 57 4.13 -20.13 8.98
C PRO A 57 4.10 -20.08 7.46
N VAL A 58 3.64 -21.16 6.83
CA VAL A 58 3.49 -21.23 5.39
C VAL A 58 2.44 -20.18 5.06
N GLY A 59 2.87 -19.11 4.39
CA GLY A 59 2.04 -18.00 3.91
C GLY A 59 1.05 -18.45 2.85
N GLY A 60 0.16 -19.37 3.21
CA GLY A 60 -0.81 -20.04 2.35
C GLY A 60 -2.06 -20.54 3.10
N GLN A 61 -2.13 -20.41 4.42
CA GLN A 61 -3.41 -20.35 5.12
C GLN A 61 -3.75 -18.88 5.34
N HIS A 62 -4.44 -18.28 4.38
CA HIS A 62 -5.20 -17.06 4.62
C HIS A 62 -6.22 -17.38 5.71
N SER A 63 -5.83 -17.11 6.96
CA SER A 63 -6.72 -17.26 8.09
C SER A 63 -7.96 -16.40 7.83
N ILE A 64 -9.12 -16.90 8.24
CA ILE A 64 -10.35 -16.10 8.34
C ILE A 64 -10.10 -14.78 9.08
N THR A 65 -9.05 -14.69 9.91
CA THR A 65 -8.64 -13.44 10.58
C THR A 65 -8.10 -12.36 9.63
N GLN A 66 -7.57 -12.71 8.45
CA GLN A 66 -7.18 -11.72 7.43
C GLN A 66 -8.41 -11.14 6.70
N PHE A 67 -9.52 -11.87 6.65
CA PHE A 67 -10.85 -11.35 6.32
C PHE A 67 -11.56 -10.69 7.52
N ALA A 68 -11.13 -10.99 8.75
CA ALA A 68 -11.66 -10.41 9.98
C ALA A 68 -10.96 -9.11 10.42
N SER A 69 -9.88 -8.68 9.74
CA SER A 69 -9.54 -7.26 9.76
C SER A 69 -10.69 -6.58 9.03
N GLY A 70 -11.64 -6.04 9.77
CA GLY A 70 -12.85 -5.45 9.22
C GLY A 70 -12.57 -4.41 8.13
N SER A 71 -13.63 -3.90 7.51
CA SER A 71 -13.55 -2.85 6.49
C SER A 71 -12.49 -1.78 6.86
N THR A 72 -11.48 -1.60 6.00
CA THR A 72 -10.48 -0.52 6.13
C THR A 72 -11.08 0.86 5.84
N TYR A 73 -12.41 0.91 5.66
CA TYR A 73 -13.17 2.12 5.48
C TYR A 73 -12.96 3.09 6.64
N ASN A 74 -12.58 4.30 6.27
CA ASN A 74 -12.60 5.44 7.13
C ASN A 74 -13.34 6.56 6.38
N LYS A 75 -14.38 7.12 7.01
CA LYS A 75 -15.23 8.15 6.39
C LYS A 75 -14.43 9.37 5.92
N ALA A 76 -13.48 9.85 6.72
CA ALA A 76 -12.64 10.99 6.36
C ALA A 76 -11.73 10.64 5.17
N LYS A 77 -11.11 9.46 5.19
CA LYS A 77 -10.27 8.97 4.07
C LYS A 77 -11.09 8.81 2.79
N PHE A 78 -12.30 8.26 2.87
CA PHE A 78 -13.18 8.10 1.72
C PHE A 78 -13.56 9.46 1.12
N ARG A 79 -14.00 10.43 1.95
CA ARG A 79 -14.28 11.80 1.50
C ARG A 79 -13.07 12.44 0.83
N TYR A 80 -11.90 12.35 1.44
CA TYR A 80 -10.67 12.86 0.85
C TYR A 80 -10.41 12.26 -0.53
N LEU A 81 -10.47 10.92 -0.66
CA LEU A 81 -10.27 10.24 -1.94
C LEU A 81 -11.32 10.61 -2.98
N THR A 82 -12.60 10.75 -2.60
CA THR A 82 -13.66 11.22 -3.50
C THR A 82 -13.37 12.63 -3.99
N THR A 83 -13.00 13.54 -3.09
CA THR A 83 -12.65 14.93 -3.43
C THR A 83 -11.46 14.97 -4.37
N THR A 84 -10.38 14.25 -4.08
CA THR A 84 -9.20 14.14 -4.96
C THR A 84 -9.54 13.54 -6.33
N TRP A 85 -10.35 12.49 -6.37
CA TRP A 85 -10.77 11.87 -7.62
C TRP A 85 -11.59 12.84 -8.49
N VAL A 86 -12.56 13.53 -7.88
CA VAL A 86 -13.40 14.49 -8.59
C VAL A 86 -12.59 15.65 -9.15
N THR A 87 -11.64 16.19 -8.38
CA THR A 87 -10.78 17.29 -8.85
C THR A 87 -9.77 16.84 -9.90
N SER A 88 -9.11 15.71 -9.69
CA SER A 88 -8.05 15.22 -10.60
C SER A 88 -8.59 14.70 -11.93
N CYS A 89 -9.85 14.23 -11.94
CA CYS A 89 -10.50 13.70 -13.14
C CYS A 89 -11.55 14.66 -13.75
N TYR A 90 -11.58 15.93 -13.31
CA TYR A 90 -12.50 16.96 -13.80
C TYR A 90 -13.97 16.50 -13.83
N ARG A 91 -14.43 15.84 -12.76
CA ARG A 91 -15.79 15.31 -12.68
C ARG A 91 -16.75 16.36 -12.10
N PRO A 92 -18.02 16.39 -12.55
CA PRO A 92 -19.04 17.18 -11.88
C PRO A 92 -19.29 16.63 -10.47
N PHE A 93 -19.55 17.50 -9.50
CA PHE A 93 -19.83 17.06 -8.11
C PHE A 93 -21.02 16.11 -8.02
N ALA A 94 -22.00 16.24 -8.92
CA ALA A 94 -23.18 15.37 -9.01
C ALA A 94 -22.85 13.90 -9.36
N ILE A 95 -21.61 13.58 -9.75
CA ILE A 95 -21.21 12.20 -10.06
C ILE A 95 -21.44 11.24 -8.87
N VAL A 96 -21.38 11.73 -7.63
CA VAL A 96 -21.60 10.93 -6.42
C VAL A 96 -23.05 10.50 -6.22
N ASP A 97 -24.00 11.14 -6.93
CA ASP A 97 -25.42 10.77 -6.93
C ASP A 97 -25.74 9.67 -7.96
N ASN A 98 -24.77 9.24 -8.76
CA ASN A 98 -24.97 8.18 -9.74
C ASN A 98 -25.27 6.83 -9.05
N LEU A 99 -26.48 6.31 -9.24
CA LEU A 99 -26.94 5.11 -8.55
C LEU A 99 -26.04 3.87 -8.79
N PRO A 100 -25.65 3.52 -10.03
CA PRO A 100 -24.72 2.41 -10.25
C PRO A 100 -23.39 2.55 -9.50
N LEU A 101 -22.83 3.76 -9.44
CA LEU A 101 -21.61 4.03 -8.67
C LEU A 101 -21.84 3.84 -7.17
N GLN A 102 -22.97 4.31 -6.64
CA GLN A 102 -23.31 4.10 -5.23
C GLN A 102 -23.49 2.61 -4.91
N ASP A 103 -24.08 1.84 -5.83
CA ASP A 103 -24.25 0.40 -5.68
C ASP A 103 -22.90 -0.31 -5.63
N MET A 104 -21.93 0.11 -6.46
CA MET A 104 -20.55 -0.37 -6.38
C MET A 104 -19.91 -0.06 -5.02
N PHE A 105 -20.09 1.15 -4.48
CA PHE A 105 -19.56 1.50 -3.16
C PHE A 105 -20.20 0.69 -2.03
N LYS A 106 -21.53 0.51 -2.07
CA LYS A 106 -22.27 -0.28 -1.08
C LYS A 106 -21.97 -1.77 -1.17
N MET A 107 -21.70 -2.29 -2.37
CA MET A 107 -21.25 -3.67 -2.58
C MET A 107 -19.90 -3.92 -1.88
N LEU A 108 -18.96 -2.97 -1.96
CA LEU A 108 -17.68 -3.05 -1.26
C LEU A 108 -17.82 -2.85 0.25
N TYR A 109 -18.71 -1.96 0.68
CA TYR A 109 -19.01 -1.73 2.10
C TYR A 109 -20.43 -1.19 2.29
N ALA A 110 -21.34 -2.04 2.80
CA ALA A 110 -22.77 -1.72 2.89
C ALA A 110 -23.11 -0.49 3.74
N LYS A 111 -22.26 -0.12 4.69
CA LYS A 111 -22.44 1.06 5.57
C LYS A 111 -21.61 2.27 5.12
N VAL A 112 -21.18 2.30 3.86
CA VAL A 112 -20.44 3.43 3.29
C VAL A 112 -21.29 4.70 3.39
N ASP A 113 -20.73 5.74 3.99
CA ASP A 113 -21.32 7.08 4.00
C ASP A 113 -20.82 7.84 2.76
N ILE A 114 -21.70 7.96 1.77
CA ILE A 114 -21.42 8.60 0.49
C ILE A 114 -21.70 10.11 0.63
N PRO A 115 -20.70 10.98 0.41
CA PRO A 115 -20.90 12.42 0.55
C PRO A 115 -21.86 12.93 -0.52
N SER A 116 -22.69 13.91 -0.15
CA SER A 116 -23.52 14.64 -1.12
C SER A 116 -22.67 15.49 -2.07
N PRO A 117 -23.19 15.88 -3.25
CA PRO A 117 -22.48 16.80 -4.15
C PRO A 117 -22.12 18.13 -3.48
N SER A 118 -22.99 18.64 -2.60
CA SER A 118 -22.74 19.84 -1.80
C SER A 118 -21.60 19.65 -0.79
N THR A 119 -21.42 18.45 -0.27
CA THR A 119 -20.31 18.12 0.62
C THR A 119 -19.01 18.03 -0.15
N VAL A 120 -18.99 17.35 -1.30
CA VAL A 120 -17.81 17.33 -2.19
C VAL A 120 -17.43 18.75 -2.62
N SER A 121 -18.41 19.59 -2.98
CA SER A 121 -18.15 20.99 -3.35
C SER A 121 -17.50 21.79 -2.21
N ARG A 122 -17.95 21.60 -0.96
CA ARG A 122 -17.34 22.24 0.21
C ARG A 122 -15.91 21.74 0.44
N ASP A 123 -15.69 20.43 0.35
CA ASP A 123 -14.37 19.82 0.55
C ASP A 123 -13.36 20.32 -0.50
N VAL A 124 -13.80 20.47 -1.75
CA VAL A 124 -12.97 21.07 -2.82
C VAL A 124 -12.63 22.54 -2.51
N LYS A 125 -13.60 23.32 -2.03
CA LYS A 125 -13.37 24.74 -1.67
C LYS A 125 -12.42 24.88 -0.48
N GLU A 126 -12.56 24.04 0.53
CA GLU A 126 -11.66 24.01 1.69
C GLU A 126 -10.23 23.64 1.25
N ALA A 127 -10.09 22.60 0.43
CA ALA A 127 -8.80 22.22 -0.14
C ALA A 127 -8.20 23.35 -0.98
N PHE A 128 -9.02 24.04 -1.79
CA PHE A 128 -8.57 25.18 -2.58
C PHE A 128 -8.05 26.33 -1.72
N GLU A 129 -8.76 26.75 -0.66
CA GLU A 129 -8.29 27.85 0.19
C GLU A 129 -7.00 27.49 0.95
N LEU A 130 -6.87 26.25 1.41
CA LEU A 130 -5.63 25.76 2.02
C LEU A 130 -4.46 25.80 1.03
N LEU A 131 -4.68 25.25 -0.17
CA LEU A 131 -3.65 25.20 -1.22
C LEU A 131 -3.31 26.60 -1.74
N LYS A 132 -4.28 27.50 -1.87
CA LYS A 132 -4.06 28.89 -2.25
C LYS A 132 -3.15 29.60 -1.27
N GLY A 133 -3.31 29.38 0.04
CA GLY A 133 -2.40 29.92 1.05
C GLY A 133 -0.96 29.41 0.86
N ALA A 134 -0.80 28.10 0.64
CA ALA A 134 0.49 27.48 0.40
C ALA A 134 1.14 27.99 -0.91
N VAL A 135 0.37 28.05 -2.00
CA VAL A 135 0.82 28.58 -3.29
C VAL A 135 1.17 30.06 -3.19
N ALA A 136 0.36 30.88 -2.49
CA ALA A 136 0.67 32.29 -2.30
C ALA A 136 1.99 32.48 -1.52
N ALA A 137 2.19 31.74 -0.43
CA ALA A 137 3.44 31.76 0.33
C ALA A 137 4.63 31.29 -0.52
N TYR A 138 4.41 30.25 -1.32
CA TYR A 138 5.39 29.74 -2.28
C TYR A 138 5.74 30.78 -3.36
N LEU A 139 4.75 31.58 -3.77
CA LEU A 139 4.94 32.61 -4.79
C LEU A 139 5.67 33.87 -4.29
N GLN A 140 5.77 34.08 -2.97
CA GLN A 140 6.42 35.27 -2.40
C GLN A 140 7.94 35.28 -2.65
N PRO A 141 8.58 36.46 -2.72
CA PRO A 141 10.03 36.58 -2.81
C PRO A 141 10.70 35.92 -1.59
N SER A 142 11.53 34.91 -1.82
CA SER A 142 12.31 34.24 -0.77
C SER A 142 13.78 34.16 -1.18
N ALA A 143 14.67 33.94 -0.21
CA ALA A 143 16.12 33.83 -0.46
C ALA A 143 16.47 32.72 -1.47
N GLN A 144 15.65 31.66 -1.57
CA GLN A 144 15.79 30.59 -2.56
C GLN A 144 15.27 30.97 -3.97
N ARG A 145 14.40 31.99 -4.08
CA ARG A 145 13.69 32.38 -5.31
C ARG A 145 14.27 33.63 -5.99
N GLN A 146 15.48 34.03 -5.64
CA GLN A 146 16.10 35.31 -6.03
C GLN A 146 16.23 35.56 -7.56
N ARG A 147 15.84 34.61 -8.42
CA ARG A 147 15.92 34.74 -9.89
C ARG A 147 14.71 34.25 -10.70
N SER A 148 13.61 33.80 -10.10
CA SER A 148 12.46 33.33 -10.89
C SER A 148 11.60 34.51 -11.37
N VAL A 149 11.47 34.71 -12.67
CA VAL A 149 10.52 35.65 -13.25
C VAL A 149 9.12 35.02 -13.20
N ILE A 150 8.14 35.77 -12.70
CA ILE A 150 6.73 35.37 -12.73
C ILE A 150 6.06 36.06 -13.91
N HIS A 151 5.53 35.27 -14.82
CA HIS A 151 4.74 35.72 -15.96
C HIS A 151 3.25 35.57 -15.67
N ILE A 152 2.47 36.59 -15.99
CA ILE A 152 1.00 36.55 -15.91
C ILE A 152 0.48 36.51 -17.35
N VAL A 153 -0.26 35.46 -17.67
CA VAL A 153 -0.88 35.24 -18.97
C VAL A 153 -2.37 35.49 -18.83
N PHE A 154 -2.90 36.33 -19.72
CA PHE A 154 -4.33 36.61 -19.84
C PHE A 154 -4.86 35.88 -21.06
N ASP A 155 -5.91 35.08 -20.89
CA ASP A 155 -6.59 34.38 -21.97
C ASP A 155 -8.07 34.75 -21.96
N GLY A 156 -8.51 35.50 -22.96
CA GLY A 156 -9.89 35.98 -23.06
C GLY A 156 -10.62 35.30 -24.20
N TRP A 157 -11.78 34.70 -23.93
CA TRP A 157 -12.62 34.11 -24.97
C TRP A 157 -14.11 34.37 -24.73
N THR A 158 -14.88 34.42 -25.81
CA THR A 158 -16.34 34.50 -25.77
C THR A 158 -16.90 33.11 -26.09
N ALA A 159 -17.66 32.54 -25.16
CA ALA A 159 -18.34 31.28 -25.44
C ALA A 159 -19.53 31.48 -26.39
N PRO A 160 -19.97 30.46 -27.14
CA PRO A 160 -21.07 30.57 -28.10
C PRO A 160 -22.39 31.10 -27.53
N HIS A 161 -22.57 31.03 -26.21
CA HIS A 161 -23.72 31.55 -25.48
C HIS A 161 -23.53 33.00 -24.98
N VAL A 162 -22.60 33.75 -25.59
CA VAL A 162 -22.34 35.19 -25.34
C VAL A 162 -21.88 35.50 -23.90
N ILE A 163 -21.25 34.53 -23.24
CA ILE A 163 -20.55 34.75 -21.97
C ILE A 163 -19.07 34.99 -22.26
N LEU A 164 -18.55 36.09 -21.72
CA LEU A 164 -17.14 36.45 -21.77
C LEU A 164 -16.40 35.79 -20.60
N PHE A 165 -15.31 35.10 -20.90
CA PHE A 165 -14.40 34.49 -19.94
C PHE A 165 -13.02 35.15 -20.01
N LEU A 166 -12.39 35.34 -18.87
CA LEU A 166 -11.00 35.76 -18.74
C LEU A 166 -10.28 34.75 -17.85
N GLY A 167 -9.48 33.90 -18.46
CA GLY A 167 -8.47 33.10 -17.78
C GLY A 167 -7.28 33.97 -17.38
N VAL A 168 -6.82 33.81 -16.14
CA VAL A 168 -5.58 34.40 -15.64
C VAL A 168 -4.70 33.25 -15.17
N VAL A 169 -3.54 33.08 -15.81
CA VAL A 169 -2.58 32.01 -15.50
C VAL A 169 -1.28 32.64 -15.04
N VAL A 170 -0.73 32.10 -13.95
CA VAL A 170 0.60 32.48 -13.44
C VAL A 170 1.58 31.39 -13.84
N ALA A 171 2.58 31.74 -14.65
CA ALA A 171 3.66 30.87 -15.07
C ALA A 171 4.99 31.31 -14.44
N PHE A 172 5.79 30.38 -13.94
CA PHE A 172 7.08 30.68 -13.31
C PHE A 172 8.03 29.50 -13.47
N GLU A 173 9.31 29.78 -13.68
CA GLU A 173 10.34 28.74 -13.77
C GLU A 173 10.85 28.33 -12.39
N GLN A 174 11.06 27.03 -12.20
CA GLN A 174 11.69 26.43 -11.04
C GLN A 174 12.63 25.29 -11.47
N ALA A 175 13.92 25.44 -11.19
CA ALA A 175 14.93 24.39 -11.37
C ALA A 175 15.01 23.82 -12.81
N GLY A 176 14.74 24.65 -13.81
CA GLY A 176 14.75 24.31 -15.23
C GLY A 176 13.38 23.90 -15.79
N GLU A 177 12.34 23.85 -14.97
CA GLU A 177 10.97 23.49 -15.37
C GLU A 177 10.04 24.72 -15.29
N LEU A 178 9.17 24.87 -16.29
CA LEU A 178 8.14 25.92 -16.37
C LEU A 178 6.85 25.54 -15.64
#